data_AF-A0A3D5KI59-F1
#
_entry.id   AF-A0A3D5KI59-F1
#
_cell.length_a   1.000
_cell.length_b   1.000
_cell.length_c   1.000
_cell.angle_alpha   90.00
_cell.angle_beta   90.00
_cell.angle_gamma   90.00
#
_symmetry.space_group_name_H-M   'P 1'
#
loop_
_entity.id
_entity.type
_entity.pdbx_description
1 polymer ?
#
loop_
_entity_poly.entity_id
_entity_poly.type
_entity_poly.pdbx_seq_one_letter_code
_entity_poly.pdbx_strand_id
1 'polypeptide(L)'
;MAYINVSLTEVLGFLDKNVEYNRERIKNISFITQGQIEITVSVGRFFPDMKVLVSYHSYIKGKLYFNIITQGGIKILMGLMNEMGGKKINDYIRLENNRVELDVEKAISNSLKGVKVRDINFTGNQIYVTVDFS
;
A
#
# COMPACT_ATOMS: atom_id res chain seq x y z
N MET A 1 11.75 -13.31 -18.93
CA MET A 1 10.44 -12.80 -18.49
C MET A 1 9.80 -13.85 -17.59
N ALA A 2 9.31 -13.43 -16.42
CA ALA A 2 8.57 -14.28 -15.51
C ALA A 2 7.32 -13.58 -14.98
N TYR A 3 6.36 -14.39 -14.55
CA TYR A 3 5.10 -13.94 -14.00
C TYR A 3 5.01 -14.40 -12.55
N ILE A 4 4.77 -13.45 -11.65
CA ILE A 4 4.52 -13.71 -10.24
C ILE A 4 3.05 -13.42 -10.01
N ASN A 5 2.33 -14.41 -9.48
CA ASN A 5 0.97 -14.23 -9.01
C ASN A 5 0.96 -14.33 -7.48
N VAL A 6 0.42 -13.31 -6.82
CA VAL A 6 0.30 -13.26 -5.37
C VAL A 6 -1.12 -12.87 -5.02
N SER A 7 -1.75 -13.60 -4.10
CA SER A 7 -3.06 -13.20 -3.60
C SER A 7 -2.95 -11.99 -2.67
N LEU A 8 -3.99 -11.17 -2.68
CA LEU A 8 -4.17 -10.07 -1.75
C LEU A 8 -4.05 -10.55 -0.28
N THR A 9 -4.61 -11.71 0.05
CA THR A 9 -4.49 -12.33 1.39
C THR A 9 -3.05 -12.63 1.78
N GLU A 10 -2.24 -13.15 0.86
CA GLU A 10 -0.81 -13.39 1.11
C GLU A 10 -0.06 -12.07 1.35
N VAL A 11 -0.40 -11.02 0.62
CA VAL A 11 0.19 -9.69 0.84
C VAL A 11 -0.15 -9.15 2.23
N LEU A 12 -1.41 -9.24 2.68
CA LEU A 12 -1.74 -8.83 4.06
C LEU A 12 -1.04 -9.70 5.10
N GLY A 13 -1.00 -11.01 4.89
CA GLY A 13 -0.29 -11.92 5.79
C GLY A 13 1.20 -11.60 5.87
N PHE A 14 1.82 -11.18 4.77
CA PHE A 14 3.19 -10.70 4.75
C PHE A 14 3.33 -9.37 5.51
N LEU A 15 2.45 -8.39 5.27
CA LEU A 15 2.49 -7.10 5.95
C LEU A 15 2.31 -7.25 7.46
N ASP A 16 1.35 -8.05 7.90
CA ASP A 16 1.07 -8.24 9.33
C ASP A 16 2.24 -8.89 10.10
N LYS A 17 3.03 -9.74 9.41
CA LYS A 17 4.18 -10.43 9.98
C LYS A 17 5.47 -9.62 9.93
N ASN A 18 5.65 -8.77 8.92
CA ASN A 18 6.95 -8.16 8.61
C ASN A 18 6.98 -6.64 8.80
N VAL A 19 5.82 -5.98 8.91
CA VAL A 19 5.75 -4.54 9.14
C VAL A 19 5.40 -4.28 10.60
N GLU A 20 6.29 -3.61 11.31
CA GLU A 20 5.97 -3.06 12.63
C GLU A 20 5.10 -1.82 12.44
N TYR A 21 3.84 -1.91 12.87
CA TYR A 21 2.93 -0.77 12.91
C TYR A 21 2.22 -0.70 14.27
N ASN A 22 1.79 0.51 14.65
CA ASN A 22 1.09 0.74 15.91
C ASN A 22 -0.31 0.09 15.89
N ARG A 23 -0.43 -1.10 16.49
CA ARG A 23 -1.69 -1.89 16.54
C ARG A 23 -2.80 -1.24 17.39
N GLU A 24 -2.48 -0.30 18.29
CA GLU A 24 -3.52 0.47 19.00
C GLU A 24 -4.20 1.49 18.08
N ARG A 25 -3.45 2.01 17.09
CA ARG A 25 -3.95 2.97 16.12
C ARG A 25 -4.47 2.33 14.85
N ILE A 26 -3.80 1.30 14.31
CA ILE A 26 -4.28 0.56 13.14
C ILE A 26 -4.96 -0.70 13.66
N LYS A 27 -6.29 -0.61 13.80
CA LYS A 27 -7.11 -1.63 14.45
C LYS A 27 -7.39 -2.81 13.54
N ASN A 28 -7.53 -2.57 12.24
CA ASN A 28 -7.84 -3.61 11.27
C ASN A 28 -7.41 -3.21 9.86
N ILE A 29 -7.01 -4.19 9.05
CA ILE A 29 -6.80 -4.04 7.61
C ILE A 29 -7.56 -5.19 6.94
N SER A 30 -8.52 -4.86 6.09
CA SER A 30 -9.38 -5.84 5.43
C SER A 30 -9.53 -5.56 3.93
N PHE A 31 -9.84 -6.61 3.17
CA PHE A 31 -10.24 -6.48 1.78
C PHE A 31 -11.75 -6.29 1.70
N ILE A 32 -12.20 -5.34 0.88
CA ILE A 32 -13.63 -5.15 0.63
C ILE A 32 -14.02 -5.81 -0.70
N THR A 33 -13.40 -5.41 -1.82
CA THR A 33 -13.66 -5.91 -3.18
C THR A 33 -12.52 -5.52 -4.14
N GLN A 34 -12.40 -6.17 -5.31
CA GLN A 34 -11.60 -5.80 -6.51
C GLN A 34 -10.45 -4.77 -6.29
N GLY A 35 -9.38 -5.15 -5.58
CA GLY A 35 -8.21 -4.27 -5.39
C GLY A 35 -8.43 -3.07 -4.45
N GLN A 36 -9.46 -3.12 -3.59
CA GLN A 36 -9.73 -2.17 -2.51
C GLN A 36 -9.40 -2.76 -1.14
N ILE A 37 -8.65 -1.99 -0.37
CA ILE A 37 -8.27 -2.26 1.02
C ILE A 37 -8.96 -1.23 1.90
N GLU A 38 -9.57 -1.68 2.98
CA GLU A 38 -10.02 -0.82 4.07
C GLU A 38 -9.08 -0.93 5.25
N ILE A 39 -8.62 0.22 5.72
CA ILE A 39 -7.81 0.34 6.92
C ILE A 39 -8.67 1.05 7.96
N THR A 40 -8.87 0.40 9.10
CA THR A 40 -9.57 0.99 10.25
C THR A 40 -8.56 1.59 11.22
N VAL A 41 -8.75 2.87 11.51
CA VAL A 41 -7.80 3.70 12.23
C VAL A 41 -8.45 4.32 13.46
N SER A 42 -7.83 4.14 14.62
CA SER A 42 -8.19 4.85 15.83
C SER A 42 -7.52 6.22 15.89
N VAL A 43 -8.33 7.27 16.01
CA VAL A 43 -7.90 8.67 16.14
C VAL A 43 -7.78 9.16 17.59
N GLY A 44 -8.09 8.30 18.55
CA GLY A 44 -8.04 8.59 19.98
C GLY A 44 -9.26 8.06 20.71
N ARG A 45 -9.20 8.03 22.04
CA ARG A 45 -10.23 7.39 22.89
C ARG A 45 -11.62 8.04 22.80
N PHE A 46 -11.69 9.30 22.38
CA PHE A 46 -12.93 10.09 22.35
C PHE A 46 -13.50 10.30 20.94
N PHE A 47 -12.86 9.74 19.91
CA PHE A 47 -13.30 9.87 18.52
C PHE A 47 -13.66 8.50 17.96
N PRO A 48 -14.68 8.41 17.08
CA PRO A 48 -14.98 7.17 16.40
C PRO A 48 -13.79 6.74 15.53
N ASP A 49 -13.63 5.42 15.38
CA ASP A 49 -12.65 4.89 14.45
C ASP A 49 -13.00 5.33 13.02
N MET A 50 -11.96 5.63 12.25
CA MET A 50 -12.10 6.05 10.87
C MET A 50 -11.77 4.93 9.92
N LYS A 51 -12.47 4.92 8.80
CA LYS A 51 -12.20 4.04 7.67
C LYS A 51 -11.44 4.81 6.61
N VAL A 52 -10.34 4.22 6.15
CA VAL A 52 -9.55 4.67 5.01
C VAL A 52 -9.64 3.61 3.95
N LEU A 53 -10.27 3.93 2.82
CA LEU A 53 -10.31 3.05 1.66
C LEU A 53 -9.15 3.40 0.74
N VAL A 54 -8.35 2.41 0.40
CA VAL A 54 -7.25 2.51 -0.55
C VAL A 54 -7.59 1.61 -1.72
N SER A 55 -7.68 2.16 -2.93
CA SER A 55 -8.01 1.41 -4.13
C SER A 55 -6.91 1.52 -5.18
N TYR A 56 -6.52 0.38 -5.76
CA TYR A 56 -5.60 0.38 -6.88
C TYR A 56 -6.15 1.23 -8.04
N HIS A 57 -5.30 2.09 -8.59
CA HIS A 57 -5.63 2.90 -9.76
C HIS A 57 -4.83 2.46 -10.99
N SER A 58 -3.49 2.47 -10.90
CA SER A 58 -2.64 2.18 -12.06
C SER A 58 -1.19 1.90 -11.65
N TYR A 59 -0.46 1.19 -12.51
CA TYR A 59 1.01 1.10 -12.49
C TYR A 59 1.57 1.80 -13.73
N ILE A 60 2.42 2.82 -13.53
CA ILE A 60 2.99 3.61 -14.63
C ILE A 60 4.44 3.95 -14.30
N LYS A 61 5.37 3.56 -15.19
CA LYS A 61 6.79 3.94 -15.14
C LYS A 61 7.43 3.67 -13.76
N GLY A 62 7.31 2.44 -13.25
CA GLY A 62 7.93 2.05 -11.99
C GLY A 62 7.12 2.40 -10.73
N LYS A 63 5.98 3.08 -10.89
CA LYS A 63 5.20 3.62 -9.77
C LYS A 63 3.79 3.05 -9.72
N LEU A 64 3.37 2.63 -8.52
CA LEU A 64 2.00 2.28 -8.20
C LEU A 64 1.24 3.50 -7.72
N TYR A 65 0.01 3.67 -8.22
CA TYR A 65 -0.89 4.73 -7.81
C TYR A 65 -2.13 4.11 -7.18
N PHE A 66 -2.50 4.64 -6.02
CA PHE A 66 -3.71 4.27 -5.31
C PHE A 66 -4.57 5.52 -5.09
N ASN A 67 -5.87 5.40 -5.29
CA ASN A 67 -6.82 6.40 -4.83
C ASN A 67 -7.14 6.16 -3.37
N ILE A 68 -7.44 7.23 -2.65
CA ILE A 68 -7.77 7.17 -1.24
C ILE A 68 -9.09 7.86 -0.98
N ILE A 69 -9.97 7.18 -0.24
CA ILE A 69 -11.24 7.73 0.21
C ILE A 69 -11.26 7.67 1.74
N THR A 70 -11.32 8.84 2.36
CA THR A 70 -11.42 8.97 3.82
C THR A 70 -12.20 10.23 4.18
N GLN A 71 -13.00 10.17 5.24
CA GLN A 71 -13.84 11.29 5.69
C GLN A 71 -13.04 12.46 6.26
N GLY A 72 -11.75 12.29 6.62
CA GLY A 72 -10.92 13.35 7.18
C GLY A 72 -9.84 13.92 6.26
N GLY A 73 -9.86 13.54 4.97
CA GLY A 73 -8.93 14.04 3.95
C GLY A 73 -7.47 13.60 4.13
N ILE A 74 -6.60 14.10 3.24
CA ILE A 74 -5.19 13.67 3.12
C ILE A 74 -4.31 13.90 4.37
N LYS A 75 -4.69 14.83 5.25
CA LYS A 75 -3.95 15.11 6.50
C LYS A 75 -3.92 13.92 7.46
N ILE A 76 -5.00 13.14 7.47
CA ILE A 76 -5.09 11.94 8.31
C ILE A 76 -4.18 10.84 7.79
N LEU A 77 -4.08 10.70 6.47
CA LEU A 77 -3.15 9.77 5.84
C LEU A 77 -1.69 10.11 6.09
N MET A 78 -1.35 11.40 6.10
CA MET A 78 -0.02 11.83 6.53
C MET A 78 0.27 11.41 7.97
N GLY A 79 -0.73 11.51 8.86
CA GLY A 79 -0.66 10.98 10.22
C GLY A 79 -0.39 9.47 10.24
N LEU A 80 -1.12 8.71 9.44
CA LEU A 80 -0.95 7.25 9.32
C LEU A 80 0.42 6.84 8.81
N MET A 81 0.91 7.48 7.75
CA MET A 81 2.23 7.18 7.20
C MET A 81 3.35 7.43 8.20
N ASN A 82 3.21 8.48 9.03
CA ASN A 82 4.15 8.72 10.12
C ASN A 82 4.14 7.58 11.16
N GLU A 83 2.97 7.03 11.46
CA GLU A 83 2.79 5.95 12.45
C GLU A 83 3.17 4.55 11.91
N MET A 84 3.18 4.35 10.59
CA MET A 84 3.55 3.07 9.94
C MET A 84 5.05 2.92 9.65
N GLY A 85 5.89 3.88 10.03
CA GLY A 85 7.34 3.82 9.75
C GLY A 85 8.03 5.15 9.48
N GLY A 86 7.31 6.28 9.58
CA GLY A 86 7.92 7.62 9.60
C GLY A 86 8.70 7.98 8.33
N LYS A 87 9.78 8.75 8.50
CA LYS A 87 10.61 9.32 7.41
C LYS A 87 11.09 8.29 6.38
N LYS A 88 11.29 7.03 6.77
CA LYS A 88 11.75 5.95 5.86
C LYS A 88 10.69 5.54 4.84
N ILE A 89 9.40 5.60 5.21
CA ILE A 89 8.30 5.32 4.28
C ILE A 89 8.19 6.43 3.23
N ASN A 90 8.46 7.68 3.61
CA ASN A 90 8.40 8.83 2.70
C ASN A 90 9.44 8.78 1.57
N ASP A 91 10.47 7.92 1.68
CA ASP A 91 11.43 7.71 0.61
C ASP A 91 10.82 6.96 -0.57
N TYR A 92 9.79 6.15 -0.33
CA TYR A 92 9.14 5.31 -1.35
C TYR A 92 7.69 5.72 -1.59
N ILE A 93 7.04 6.36 -0.62
CA ILE A 93 5.63 6.71 -0.66
C ILE A 93 5.45 8.23 -0.69
N ARG A 94 4.65 8.72 -1.64
CA ARG A 94 4.24 10.13 -1.75
C ARG A 94 2.73 10.26 -1.67
N LEU A 95 2.27 11.33 -1.03
CA LEU A 95 0.85 11.69 -0.94
C LEU A 95 0.60 12.95 -1.75
N GLU A 96 -0.31 12.89 -2.71
CA GLU A 96 -0.71 14.05 -3.52
C GLU A 96 -2.19 13.97 -3.87
N ASN A 97 -2.97 15.04 -3.61
CA ASN A 97 -4.35 15.18 -4.08
C ASN A 97 -5.26 13.94 -3.88
N ASN A 98 -5.26 13.36 -2.67
CA ASN A 98 -5.98 12.12 -2.29
C ASN A 98 -5.51 10.84 -3.01
N ARG A 99 -4.27 10.83 -3.49
CA ARG A 99 -3.61 9.65 -4.05
C ARG A 99 -2.35 9.31 -3.27
N VAL A 100 -2.08 8.00 -3.19
CA VAL A 100 -0.78 7.47 -2.78
C VAL A 100 -0.01 7.09 -4.04
N GLU A 101 1.21 7.55 -4.16
CA GLU A 101 2.21 7.06 -5.11
C GLU A 101 3.22 6.21 -4.33
N LEU A 102 3.50 4.99 -4.82
CA LEU A 102 4.55 4.12 -4.31
C LEU A 102 5.57 3.87 -5.43
N ASP A 103 6.83 4.23 -5.20
CA ASP A 103 7.94 3.97 -6.10
C ASP A 103 8.45 2.53 -5.90
N VAL A 104 7.96 1.62 -6.76
CA VAL A 104 8.27 0.20 -6.69
C VAL A 104 9.70 -0.07 -7.13
N GLU A 105 10.17 0.57 -8.20
CA GLU A 105 11.56 0.41 -8.65
C GLU A 105 12.55 0.82 -7.57
N LYS A 106 12.30 1.94 -6.87
CA LYS A 106 13.13 2.35 -5.74
C LYS A 106 13.02 1.38 -4.56
N ALA A 107 11.83 0.85 -4.27
CA ALA A 107 11.63 -0.10 -3.18
C ALA A 107 12.40 -1.41 -3.40
N ILE A 108 12.36 -1.97 -4.61
CA ILE A 108 12.96 -3.28 -4.91
C ILE A 108 14.44 -3.19 -5.31
N SER A 109 14.92 -2.07 -5.83
CA SER A 109 16.32 -1.93 -6.29
C SER A 109 17.33 -2.15 -5.16
N ASN A 110 16.94 -1.89 -3.91
CA ASN A 110 17.79 -2.12 -2.74
C ASN A 110 17.90 -3.60 -2.35
N SER A 111 16.94 -4.43 -2.72
CA SER A 111 16.82 -5.83 -2.28
C SER A 111 16.96 -6.86 -3.40
N LEU A 112 16.62 -6.50 -4.64
CA LEU A 112 16.54 -7.39 -5.80
C LEU A 112 17.29 -6.81 -7.00
N LYS A 113 18.63 -6.86 -6.94
CA LYS A 113 19.49 -6.45 -8.06
C LYS A 113 19.20 -7.29 -9.30
N GLY A 114 19.12 -6.64 -10.46
CA GLY A 114 18.87 -7.30 -11.75
C GLY A 114 17.40 -7.64 -12.02
N VAL A 115 16.48 -7.32 -11.10
CA VAL A 115 15.03 -7.50 -11.32
C VAL A 115 14.40 -6.17 -11.73
N LYS A 116 13.66 -6.17 -12.84
CA LYS A 116 12.88 -5.01 -13.29
C LYS A 116 11.40 -5.36 -13.35
N VAL A 117 10.56 -4.59 -12.64
CA VAL A 117 9.11 -4.74 -12.71
C VAL A 117 8.57 -4.04 -13.95
N ARG A 118 8.03 -4.82 -14.88
CA ARG A 118 7.45 -4.34 -16.14
C ARG A 118 6.02 -3.87 -15.97
N ASP A 119 5.23 -4.63 -15.23
CA ASP A 119 3.82 -4.34 -15.04
C ASP A 119 3.31 -4.93 -13.72
N ILE A 120 2.30 -4.28 -13.16
CA ILE A 120 1.53 -4.75 -12.01
C ILE A 120 0.06 -4.53 -12.30
N ASN A 121 -0.74 -5.60 -12.23
CA ASN A 121 -2.17 -5.52 -12.41
C ASN A 121 -2.92 -6.27 -11.30
N PHE A 122 -4.12 -5.80 -10.99
CA PHE A 122 -4.99 -6.37 -9.97
C PHE A 122 -6.23 -6.93 -10.67
N THR A 123 -6.52 -8.22 -10.49
CA THR A 123 -7.77 -8.83 -10.99
C THR A 123 -8.41 -9.63 -9.88
N GLY A 124 -9.58 -9.17 -9.43
CA GLY A 124 -10.23 -9.72 -8.24
C GLY A 124 -9.34 -9.57 -7.02
N ASN A 125 -8.97 -10.71 -6.41
CA ASN A 125 -8.11 -10.77 -5.22
C ASN A 125 -6.67 -11.21 -5.55
N GLN A 126 -6.26 -11.10 -6.80
CA GLN A 126 -4.94 -11.51 -7.28
C GLN A 126 -4.15 -10.31 -7.80
N ILE A 127 -2.86 -10.29 -7.50
CA ILE A 127 -1.89 -9.34 -8.01
C ILE A 127 -0.98 -10.08 -8.98
N TYR A 128 -0.95 -9.60 -10.22
CA TYR A 128 -0.11 -10.12 -11.28
C TYR A 128 1.06 -9.17 -11.48
N VAL A 129 2.27 -9.65 -11.29
CA VAL A 129 3.51 -8.88 -11.48
C VAL A 129 4.29 -9.51 -12.63
N THR A 130 4.58 -8.73 -13.65
CA THR A 130 5.47 -9.13 -14.74
C THR A 130 6.86 -8.59 -14.47
N VAL A 131 7.87 -9.46 -14.46
CA VAL A 131 9.26 -9.08 -14.20
C VAL A 131 10.20 -9.56 -15.30
N ASP A 132 11.26 -8.77 -15.51
CA ASP A 132 12.43 -9.16 -16.29
C ASP A 132 13.63 -9.34 -15.36
N PHE A 133 14.47 -10.31 -15.72
CA PHE A 133 15.76 -10.55 -15.10
C PHE A 133 16.86 -10.09 -16.05
N SER A 134 17.86 -9.40 -15.49
CA SER A 134 19.06 -8.92 -16.18
C SER A 134 20.17 -9.96 -16.06
#